data_AF-X1VJ21-F1
#
_entry.id   AF-X1VJ21-F1
#
_cell.length_a   1.000
_cell.length_b   1.000
_cell.length_c   1.000
_cell.angle_alpha   90.00
_cell.angle_beta   90.00
_cell.angle_gamma   90.00
#
_symmetry.space_group_name_H-M   'P 1'
#
loop_
_entity.id
_entity.type
_entity.pdbx_description
1 polymer ?
#
loop_
_entity_poly.entity_id
_entity_poly.type
_entity_poly.pdbx_seq_one_letter_code
_entity_poly.pdbx_strand_id
1 'polypeptide(L)'
;KAQNWQEFVDALKLFDAPPQNFVYADKEGNIGYYLSGKIPIRAEKAALFPYPGWKEEGRWQGFLKEEEKPNFYNPKNGLIVTANNKIIPDNFPHYMGFEWEAPFREERIKELLLQLEKHSV
;
A
#
# COMPACT_ATOMS: atom_id res chain seq x y z
N LYS A 1 -1.76 -20.73 9.54
CA LYS A 1 -0.86 -20.02 8.59
C LYS A 1 -1.58 -19.96 7.26
N ALA A 2 -1.55 -18.82 6.56
CA ALA A 2 -2.19 -18.67 5.25
C ALA A 2 -1.63 -19.66 4.21
N GLN A 3 -2.50 -20.21 3.36
CA GLN A 3 -2.16 -21.14 2.28
C GLN A 3 -2.30 -20.54 0.88
N ASN A 4 -2.93 -19.37 0.77
CA ASN A 4 -3.20 -18.69 -0.49
C ASN A 4 -3.32 -17.16 -0.24
N TRP A 5 -3.46 -16.41 -1.34
CA TRP A 5 -3.63 -14.97 -1.32
C TRP A 5 -4.79 -14.49 -0.44
N GLN A 6 -5.95 -15.14 -0.53
CA GLN A 6 -7.14 -14.72 0.21
C GLN A 6 -6.92 -14.85 1.72
N GLU A 7 -6.41 -16.00 2.17
CA GLU A 7 -6.08 -16.21 3.59
C GLU A 7 -4.96 -15.28 4.07
N PHE A 8 -4.02 -14.92 3.20
CA PHE A 8 -2.98 -13.95 3.50
C PHE A 8 -3.58 -12.56 3.74
N VAL A 9 -4.42 -12.08 2.83
CA VAL A 9 -5.14 -10.81 2.97
C VAL A 9 -6.04 -10.82 4.20
N ASP A 10 -6.79 -11.90 4.44
CA ASP A 10 -7.68 -12.01 5.61
C ASP A 10 -6.91 -11.93 6.93
N ALA A 11 -5.71 -12.49 7.00
CA ALA A 11 -4.84 -12.32 8.16
C ALA A 11 -4.36 -10.87 8.31
N LEU A 12 -4.06 -10.17 7.21
CA LEU A 12 -3.62 -8.77 7.23
C LEU A 12 -4.73 -7.77 7.61
N LYS A 13 -6.01 -8.15 7.49
CA LYS A 13 -7.13 -7.35 8.02
C LYS A 13 -7.07 -7.15 9.53
N LEU A 14 -6.36 -8.02 10.25
CA LEU A 14 -6.12 -7.90 11.69
C LEU A 14 -4.93 -7.00 12.03
N PHE A 15 -4.15 -6.58 11.03
CA PHE A 15 -2.96 -5.75 11.20
C PHE A 15 -3.35 -4.26 11.11
N ASP A 16 -3.79 -3.69 12.23
CA ASP A 16 -4.34 -2.33 12.28
C ASP A 16 -3.28 -1.22 12.19
N ALA A 17 -2.09 -1.43 12.74
CA ALA A 17 -1.05 -0.41 12.80
C ALA A 17 0.35 -0.98 13.09
N PRO A 18 1.42 -0.27 12.67
CA PRO A 18 1.39 0.83 11.69
C PRO A 18 1.10 0.32 10.28
N PRO A 19 0.48 1.09 9.37
CA PRO A 19 0.29 0.65 7.99
C PRO A 19 1.59 0.20 7.34
N GLN A 20 1.57 -0.94 6.63
CA GLN A 20 2.71 -1.52 5.93
C GLN A 20 2.35 -1.95 4.51
N ASN A 21 3.32 -1.82 3.63
CA ASN A 21 3.34 -2.42 2.30
C ASN A 21 3.71 -3.90 2.41
N PHE A 22 2.73 -4.80 2.37
CA PHE A 22 2.99 -6.23 2.36
C PHE A 22 3.15 -6.73 0.91
N VAL A 23 4.22 -7.47 0.65
CA VAL A 23 4.44 -8.17 -0.62
C VAL A 23 4.31 -9.67 -0.37
N TYR A 24 3.62 -10.36 -1.27
CA TYR A 24 3.28 -11.78 -1.20
C TYR A 24 3.91 -12.53 -2.38
N ALA A 25 4.35 -13.76 -2.13
CA ALA A 25 4.71 -14.73 -3.14
C ALA A 25 4.37 -16.15 -2.63
N ASP A 26 3.98 -17.06 -3.53
CA ASP A 26 3.72 -18.46 -3.18
C ASP A 26 4.31 -19.50 -4.14
N LYS A 27 4.16 -20.77 -3.77
CA LYS A 27 4.66 -21.93 -4.51
C LYS A 27 3.96 -22.18 -5.86
N GLU A 28 2.81 -21.54 -6.10
CA GLU A 28 2.06 -21.63 -7.36
C GLU A 28 2.52 -20.54 -8.35
N GLY A 29 3.46 -19.69 -7.94
CA GLY A 29 4.01 -18.61 -8.76
C GLY A 29 3.19 -17.32 -8.69
N ASN A 30 2.26 -17.21 -7.76
CA ASN A 30 1.49 -15.98 -7.58
C ASN A 30 2.31 -14.94 -6.82
N ILE A 31 2.10 -13.66 -7.16
CA ILE A 31 2.64 -12.53 -6.42
C ILE A 31 1.55 -11.51 -6.12
N GLY A 32 1.67 -10.81 -5.00
CA GLY A 32 0.67 -9.82 -4.60
C GLY A 32 1.25 -8.69 -3.77
N TYR A 33 0.49 -7.60 -3.70
CA TYR A 33 0.75 -6.46 -2.85
C TYR A 33 -0.54 -6.09 -2.13
N TYR A 34 -0.42 -5.75 -0.85
CA TYR A 34 -1.53 -5.27 -0.05
C TYR A 34 -1.07 -4.21 0.96
N LEU A 35 -1.77 -3.07 0.99
CA LEU A 35 -1.61 -2.08 2.04
C LEU A 35 -2.41 -2.48 3.28
N SER A 36 -1.68 -2.85 4.34
CA SER A 36 -2.28 -3.11 5.67
C SER A 36 -2.54 -1.83 6.46
N GLY A 37 -3.25 -1.96 7.58
CA GLY A 37 -3.50 -0.88 8.52
C GLY A 37 -4.87 -0.23 8.37
N LYS A 38 -5.28 0.45 9.45
CA LYS A 38 -6.47 1.30 9.50
C LYS A 38 -6.12 2.69 8.98
N ILE A 39 -6.60 2.99 7.78
CA ILE A 39 -6.36 4.28 7.12
C ILE A 39 -7.56 5.19 7.34
N PRO A 40 -7.43 6.31 8.08
CA PRO A 40 -8.56 7.18 8.38
C PRO A 40 -8.99 7.99 7.16
N ILE A 41 -10.30 8.09 6.96
CA ILE A 41 -10.89 9.00 5.96
C ILE A 41 -10.95 10.39 6.58
N ARG A 42 -10.07 11.29 6.14
CA ARG A 42 -9.95 12.65 6.67
C ARG A 42 -9.58 13.64 5.58
N ALA A 43 -9.93 14.91 5.78
CA ALA A 43 -9.55 15.98 4.86
C ALA A 43 -8.04 16.26 4.96
N GLU A 44 -7.40 16.46 3.81
CA GLU A 44 -5.96 16.79 3.72
C GLU A 44 -5.56 17.99 4.58
N LYS A 45 -6.37 19.06 4.57
CA LYS A 45 -6.16 20.27 5.38
C LYS A 45 -6.10 20.01 6.90
N ALA A 46 -6.68 18.90 7.35
CA ALA A 46 -6.71 18.51 8.76
C ALA A 46 -5.66 17.44 9.10
N ALA A 47 -4.78 17.10 8.14
CA ALA A 47 -3.89 15.96 8.26
C ALA A 47 -2.43 16.28 8.56
N LEU A 48 -1.96 17.46 8.15
CA LEU A 48 -0.54 17.86 8.16
C LEU A 48 -0.07 18.43 9.51
N PHE A 49 -0.93 19.20 10.16
CA PHE A 49 -0.62 19.94 11.38
C PHE A 49 -1.73 19.72 12.42
N PRO A 50 -1.49 20.06 13.69
CA PRO A 50 -2.57 20.11 14.68
C PRO A 50 -3.77 20.90 14.13
N TYR A 51 -4.94 20.27 14.13
CA TYR A 51 -6.17 20.86 13.65
C TYR A 51 -7.10 21.18 14.82
N PRO A 52 -7.84 22.31 14.80
CA PRO A 52 -8.80 22.63 15.84
C PRO A 52 -9.86 21.52 16.03
N GLY A 53 -9.86 20.84 17.17
CA GLY A 53 -10.71 19.67 17.42
C GLY A 53 -12.22 19.96 17.48
N TRP A 54 -12.60 21.24 17.63
CA TRP A 54 -14.00 21.68 17.62
C TRP A 54 -14.58 21.90 16.22
N LYS A 55 -13.75 21.82 15.16
CA LYS A 55 -14.18 21.99 13.78
C LYS A 55 -14.59 20.65 13.17
N GLU A 56 -15.81 20.56 12.67
CA GLU A 56 -16.36 19.38 12.00
C GLU A 56 -15.48 18.92 10.82
N GLU A 57 -14.87 19.87 10.11
CA GLU A 57 -14.05 19.62 8.93
C GLU A 57 -12.75 18.84 9.22
N GLY A 58 -12.35 18.76 10.50
CA GLY A 58 -11.21 17.97 10.95
C GLY A 58 -11.56 16.56 11.41
N ARG A 59 -12.85 16.23 11.52
CA ARG A 59 -13.28 14.92 12.02
C ARG A 59 -13.00 13.83 10.99
N TRP A 60 -12.60 12.67 11.49
CA TRP A 60 -12.45 11.47 10.67
C TRP A 60 -13.84 10.91 10.35
N GLN A 61 -14.02 10.49 9.10
CA GLN A 61 -15.27 9.91 8.58
C GLN A 61 -15.16 8.38 8.55
N GLY A 62 -14.61 7.81 9.62
CA GLY A 62 -14.27 6.39 9.69
C GLY A 62 -12.92 6.05 9.06
N PHE A 63 -12.81 4.82 8.57
CA PHE A 63 -11.62 4.26 7.94
C PHE A 63 -11.96 3.73 6.54
N LEU A 64 -10.96 3.66 5.67
CA LEU A 64 -11.10 2.99 4.38
C LEU A 64 -11.60 1.57 4.56
N LYS A 65 -12.54 1.15 3.70
CA LYS A 65 -12.95 -0.24 3.64
C LYS A 65 -11.81 -1.08 3.08
N GLU A 66 -11.88 -2.38 3.37
CA GLU A 66 -10.86 -3.34 2.95
C GLU A 66 -10.69 -3.39 1.43
N GLU A 67 -11.79 -3.24 0.69
CA GLU A 67 -11.83 -3.27 -0.77
C GLU A 67 -11.33 -1.97 -1.41
N GLU A 68 -11.26 -0.88 -0.64
CA GLU A 68 -10.78 0.43 -1.09
C GLU A 68 -9.27 0.58 -0.89
N LYS A 69 -8.65 -0.29 -0.07
CA LYS A 69 -7.20 -0.22 0.18
C LYS A 69 -6.42 -0.63 -1.08
N PRO A 70 -5.32 0.08 -1.41
CA PRO A 70 -4.43 -0.30 -2.49
C PRO A 70 -3.99 -1.76 -2.38
N ASN A 71 -4.29 -2.54 -3.41
CA ASN A 71 -3.89 -3.93 -3.53
C ASN A 71 -3.81 -4.33 -5.00
N PHE A 72 -2.96 -5.30 -5.31
CA PHE A 72 -2.89 -5.93 -6.63
C PHE A 72 -2.37 -7.35 -6.52
N TYR A 73 -2.92 -8.25 -7.33
CA TYR A 73 -2.60 -9.67 -7.36
C TYR A 73 -2.32 -10.08 -8.80
N ASN A 74 -1.18 -10.73 -9.04
CA ASN A 74 -0.69 -11.13 -10.36
C ASN A 74 -0.78 -9.99 -11.41
N PRO A 75 -0.09 -8.86 -11.20
CA PRO A 75 -0.11 -7.75 -12.15
C PRO A 75 0.45 -8.19 -13.51
N LYS A 76 -0.09 -7.64 -14.61
CA LYS A 76 0.25 -8.06 -15.98
C LYS A 76 1.74 -7.96 -16.34
N ASN A 77 2.47 -7.04 -15.70
CA ASN A 77 3.91 -6.86 -15.90
C ASN A 77 4.76 -7.84 -15.08
N GLY A 78 4.16 -8.68 -14.24
CA GLY A 78 4.86 -9.66 -13.41
C GLY A 78 5.77 -9.06 -12.34
N LEU A 79 5.60 -7.78 -12.00
CA LEU A 79 6.54 -7.04 -11.17
C LEU A 79 5.85 -6.28 -10.03
N ILE A 80 6.36 -6.46 -8.82
CA ILE A 80 5.95 -5.72 -7.62
C ILE A 80 7.21 -5.15 -6.96
N VAL A 81 7.28 -3.83 -6.85
CA VAL A 81 8.37 -3.14 -6.17
C VAL A 81 7.76 -2.09 -5.26
N THR A 82 8.14 -2.12 -3.99
CA THR A 82 7.80 -1.06 -3.02
C THR A 82 9.06 -0.68 -2.28
N ALA A 83 9.38 0.60 -2.27
CA ALA A 83 10.55 1.14 -1.57
C ALA A 83 10.20 2.47 -0.89
N ASN A 84 9.05 2.51 -0.20
CA ASN A 84 8.48 3.70 0.45
C ASN A 84 8.10 4.85 -0.51
N ASN A 85 8.22 4.61 -1.82
CA ASN A 85 7.72 5.49 -2.87
C ASN A 85 6.19 5.55 -2.86
N LYS A 86 5.64 6.58 -3.51
CA LYS A 86 4.20 6.71 -3.72
C LYS A 86 3.70 5.57 -4.62
N ILE A 87 2.79 4.75 -4.11
CA ILE A 87 2.26 3.57 -4.81
C ILE A 87 0.86 3.79 -5.42
N ILE A 88 0.14 4.76 -4.88
CA ILE A 88 -1.19 5.15 -5.34
C ILE A 88 -1.08 6.13 -6.51
N PRO A 89 -2.04 6.13 -7.45
CA PRO A 89 -2.09 7.14 -8.50
C PRO A 89 -2.41 8.52 -7.92
N ASP A 90 -2.09 9.58 -8.67
CA ASP A 90 -2.32 10.96 -8.21
C ASP A 90 -3.81 11.29 -8.01
N ASN A 91 -4.70 10.58 -8.69
CA ASN A 91 -6.15 10.73 -8.58
C ASN A 91 -6.80 9.75 -7.60
N PHE A 92 -6.03 9.16 -6.66
CA PHE A 92 -6.60 8.28 -5.64
C PHE A 92 -7.65 9.04 -4.79
N PRO A 93 -8.85 8.48 -4.55
CA PRO A 93 -9.98 9.24 -4.04
C PRO A 93 -9.86 9.68 -2.58
N HIS A 94 -8.90 9.13 -1.83
CA HIS A 94 -8.70 9.43 -0.42
C HIS A 94 -7.31 10.00 -0.16
N TYR A 95 -7.23 10.91 0.81
CA TYR A 95 -5.95 11.39 1.30
C TYR A 95 -5.21 10.26 2.04
N MET A 96 -4.02 9.89 1.56
CA MET A 96 -3.21 8.80 2.13
C MET A 96 -1.97 9.27 2.89
N GLY A 97 -1.65 10.56 2.81
CA GLY A 97 -0.40 11.13 3.31
C GLY A 97 0.09 12.25 2.41
N PHE A 98 1.17 12.90 2.80
CA PHE A 98 1.79 13.98 2.02
C PHE A 98 3.26 13.71 1.69
N GLU A 99 3.89 12.81 2.44
CA GLU A 99 5.30 12.50 2.31
C GLU A 99 5.45 11.02 1.93
N TRP A 100 6.19 10.81 0.85
CA TRP A 100 6.71 9.52 0.44
C TRP A 100 8.20 9.69 0.21
N GLU A 101 8.94 8.61 0.33
CA GLU A 101 10.36 8.64 -0.04
C GLU A 101 10.50 8.88 -1.54
N ALA A 102 11.57 9.59 -1.90
CA ALA A 102 11.93 9.76 -3.31
C ALA A 102 12.06 8.38 -3.99
N PRO A 103 11.64 8.24 -5.25
CA PRO A 103 11.49 6.94 -5.89
C PRO A 103 12.82 6.27 -6.25
N PHE A 104 13.97 6.89 -5.98
CA PHE A 104 15.30 6.41 -6.43
C PHE A 104 15.57 4.93 -6.13
N ARG A 105 15.17 4.44 -4.94
CA ARG A 105 15.34 3.02 -4.59
C ARG A 105 14.40 2.14 -5.41
N GLU A 106 13.15 2.56 -5.57
CA GLU A 106 12.17 1.82 -6.35
C GLU A 106 12.58 1.76 -7.83
N GLU A 107 12.99 2.89 -8.40
CA GLU A 107 13.47 3.00 -9.77
C GLU A 107 14.70 2.12 -10.00
N ARG A 108 15.67 2.17 -9.08
CA ARG A 108 16.88 1.35 -9.19
C ARG A 108 16.58 -0.15 -9.07
N ILE A 109 15.67 -0.55 -8.17
CA ILE A 109 15.25 -1.95 -8.05
C ILE A 109 14.55 -2.38 -9.34
N LYS A 110 13.63 -1.58 -9.87
CA LYS A 110 12.97 -1.86 -11.16
C LYS A 110 13.97 -1.99 -12.30
N GLU A 111 14.93 -1.07 -12.40
CA GLU A 111 15.98 -1.11 -13.42
C GLU A 111 16.75 -2.43 -13.37
N LEU A 112 17.23 -2.82 -12.19
CA LEU A 112 17.98 -4.07 -12.00
C LEU A 112 17.13 -5.32 -12.28
N LEU A 113 15.87 -5.33 -11.87
CA LEU A 113 14.97 -6.46 -12.13
C LEU A 113 14.62 -6.60 -13.61
N LEU A 114 14.53 -5.49 -14.35
CA LEU A 114 14.22 -5.48 -15.78
C LEU A 114 15.43 -5.71 -16.68
N GLN A 115 16.66 -5.61 -16.16
CA GLN A 115 17.88 -5.91 -16.92
C GLN A 115 18.06 -7.40 -17.21
N LEU A 116 17.45 -8.28 -16.43
CA LEU A 116 17.56 -9.73 -16.59
C LEU A 116 16.18 -10.35 -16.78
N GLU A 117 16.04 -11.20 -17.78
CA GLU A 117 14.83 -12.01 -17.97
C GLU A 117 14.66 -13.05 -16.85
N LYS A 118 15.77 -13.54 -16.29
CA LYS A 118 15.78 -14.57 -15.25
C LYS A 118 16.71 -14.17 -14.12
N HIS A 119 16.18 -14.22 -12.89
CA HIS A 119 16.92 -14.01 -11.66
C HIS A 119 17.22 -15.34 -10.97
N SER A 120 18.35 -15.42 -10.27
CA SER A 120 18.71 -16.53 -9.38
C SER A 120 18.84 -16.02 -7.95
N VAL A 121 18.53 -16.88 -6.98
CA VAL A 121 18.74 -16.61 -5.54
C VAL A 121 20.23 -16.63 -5.22
#